data_AF-A0A0L6VT58-F1
#
_entry.id   AF-A0A0L6VT58-F1
#
_cell.length_a   1.000
_cell.length_b   1.000
_cell.length_c   1.000
_cell.angle_alpha   90.00
_cell.angle_beta   90.00
_cell.angle_gamma   90.00
#
_symmetry.space_group_name_H-M   'P 1'
#
loop_
_entity.id
_entity.type
_entity.pdbx_description
1 polymer ?
#
loop_
_entity_poly.entity_id
_entity_poly.type
_entity_poly.pdbx_seq_one_letter_code
_entity_poly.pdbx_strand_id
1 'polypeptide(L)'
;YTELLYLNTDNPFWNNGLTNSHEPWAVDWGTQKGICSLPRLNQGIEEQQRLGWETRRAMRWATTHHQTLKTWLIATLQVLPDEDHDSIPKSIKFLIFHPFLAFTQALAEKVMITKLILHSAFIKITNIQLQWNSGILLSFQDTTTQEGDEQLLRMWKRQWASIHQSHEFGHFSGIPGDLFEGLVQDNISLPENFQSSSHLPASPHEPHDDDDIVSDVENILSNTMLSELIQEGGVQA
;
A
#
# COMPACT_ATOMS: atom_id res chain seq x y z
N TYR A 1 0.38 -24.48 13.97
CA TYR A 1 1.23 -25.45 14.70
C TYR A 1 1.49 -26.71 13.88
N THR A 2 0.46 -27.32 13.30
CA THR A 2 0.60 -28.49 12.41
C THR A 2 1.41 -28.22 11.14
N GLU A 3 1.32 -27.02 10.56
CA GLU A 3 2.09 -26.63 9.37
C GLU A 3 3.61 -26.56 9.58
N LEU A 4 4.05 -26.32 10.83
CA LEU A 4 5.48 -26.28 11.17
C LEU A 4 6.14 -27.67 11.10
N LEU A 5 5.38 -28.74 11.33
CA LEU A 5 5.88 -30.13 11.30
C LEU A 5 6.11 -30.65 9.88
N TYR A 6 5.62 -29.93 8.86
CA TYR A 6 5.79 -30.29 7.44
C TYR A 6 6.92 -29.52 6.75
N LEU A 7 7.59 -28.60 7.46
CA LEU A 7 8.73 -27.87 6.93
C LEU A 7 9.91 -28.83 6.81
N ASN A 8 10.48 -28.93 5.61
CA ASN A 8 11.70 -29.70 5.36
C ASN A 8 12.82 -29.24 6.33
N THR A 9 13.72 -30.15 6.72
CA THR A 9 14.84 -29.85 7.62
C THR A 9 15.79 -28.79 7.06
N ASP A 10 15.85 -28.64 5.74
CA ASP A 10 16.64 -27.59 5.06
C ASP A 10 15.90 -26.25 4.97
N ASN A 11 14.71 -26.12 5.56
CA ASN A 11 13.94 -24.88 5.50
C ASN A 11 14.67 -23.76 6.27
N PRO A 12 14.78 -22.54 5.71
CA PRO A 12 15.42 -21.40 6.38
C PRO A 12 14.88 -21.10 7.78
N PHE A 13 13.62 -21.50 8.05
CA PHE A 13 13.00 -21.45 9.37
C PHE A 13 13.82 -22.18 10.47
N TRP A 14 14.48 -23.30 10.13
CA TRP A 14 15.30 -24.08 11.06
C TRP A 14 16.73 -23.54 11.22
N ASN A 15 17.16 -22.65 10.33
CA ASN A 15 18.54 -22.12 10.28
C ASN A 15 18.65 -20.66 10.77
N ASN A 16 17.61 -20.14 11.43
CA ASN A 16 17.58 -18.77 11.96
C ASN A 16 18.13 -18.66 13.41
N GLY A 17 18.73 -19.73 13.93
CA GLY A 17 19.35 -19.82 15.26
C GLY A 17 18.41 -19.65 16.47
N LEU A 18 17.09 -19.50 16.24
CA LEU A 18 16.07 -19.38 17.29
C LEU A 18 15.59 -20.74 17.82
N THR A 19 15.78 -21.82 17.06
CA THR A 19 15.18 -23.14 17.33
C THR A 19 16.19 -24.21 17.80
N ASN A 20 17.49 -23.96 17.75
CA ASN A 20 18.53 -24.95 18.06
C ASN A 20 19.09 -24.79 19.48
N SER A 21 18.24 -24.90 20.51
CA SER A 21 18.63 -24.70 21.93
C SER A 21 19.63 -25.71 22.51
N HIS A 22 20.00 -26.76 21.76
CA HIS A 22 20.87 -27.85 22.22
C HIS A 22 22.22 -27.92 21.51
N GLU A 23 22.46 -27.05 20.54
CA GLU A 23 23.73 -27.01 19.83
C GLU A 23 24.80 -26.24 20.63
N PRO A 24 26.08 -26.65 20.63
CA PRO A 24 27.13 -26.02 21.42
C PRO A 24 27.33 -24.52 21.12
N TRP A 25 27.05 -24.12 19.88
CA TRP A 25 27.11 -22.73 19.40
C TRP A 25 25.88 -21.90 19.77
N ALA A 26 24.82 -22.52 20.31
CA ALA A 26 23.59 -21.86 20.73
C ALA A 26 23.55 -21.52 22.24
N VAL A 27 24.56 -21.97 23.00
CA VAL A 27 24.71 -21.68 24.44
C VAL A 27 25.50 -20.39 24.67
N ASP A 28 26.49 -20.11 23.81
CA ASP A 28 27.23 -18.85 23.84
C ASP A 28 26.42 -17.72 23.19
N TRP A 29 26.12 -16.67 23.96
CA TRP A 29 25.29 -15.55 23.54
C TRP A 29 25.93 -14.71 22.42
N GLY A 30 27.27 -14.55 22.44
CA GLY A 30 28.01 -13.82 21.41
C GLY A 30 27.96 -14.53 20.06
N THR A 31 28.26 -15.83 20.06
CA THR A 31 28.17 -16.71 18.87
C THR A 31 26.72 -16.82 18.37
N GLN A 32 25.74 -16.97 19.27
CA GLN A 32 24.33 -17.01 18.88
C GLN A 32 23.89 -15.71 18.20
N LYS A 33 24.28 -14.55 18.74
CA LYS A 33 24.01 -13.25 18.11
C LYS A 33 24.63 -13.14 16.72
N GLY A 34 25.89 -13.58 16.57
CA GLY A 34 26.58 -13.55 15.27
C GLY A 34 25.97 -14.49 14.23
N ILE A 35 25.57 -15.71 14.62
CA ILE A 35 24.93 -16.66 13.71
C ILE A 35 23.52 -16.18 13.31
N CYS A 36 22.79 -15.54 14.23
CA CYS A 36 21.44 -15.06 13.97
C CYS A 36 21.38 -13.71 13.25
N SER A 37 22.46 -12.92 13.21
CA SER A 37 22.42 -11.56 12.66
C SER A 37 22.22 -11.55 11.15
N LEU A 38 22.97 -12.37 10.41
CA LEU A 38 22.90 -12.43 8.94
C LEU A 38 21.53 -12.92 8.43
N PRO A 39 20.93 -14.02 8.93
CA PRO A 39 19.59 -14.43 8.50
C PRO A 39 18.51 -13.39 8.82
N ARG A 40 18.60 -12.70 9.96
CA ARG A 40 17.66 -11.62 10.32
C ARG A 40 17.80 -10.42 9.41
N LEU A 41 19.02 -10.05 9.04
CA LEU A 41 19.28 -8.98 8.09
C LEU A 41 18.68 -9.33 6.73
N ASN A 42 18.96 -10.53 6.20
CA ASN A 42 18.40 -11.00 4.93
C ASN A 42 16.86 -11.02 4.95
N GLN A 43 16.27 -11.48 6.06
CA GLN A 43 14.82 -11.44 6.24
C GLN A 43 14.29 -10.00 6.25
N GLY A 44 14.97 -9.07 6.92
CA GLY A 44 14.59 -7.65 6.92
C GLY A 44 14.60 -7.03 5.52
N ILE A 45 15.64 -7.32 4.73
CA ILE A 45 15.76 -6.88 3.34
C ILE A 45 14.63 -7.45 2.49
N GLU A 46 14.35 -8.76 2.62
CA GLU A 46 13.22 -9.38 1.91
C GLU A 46 11.87 -8.76 2.31
N GLU A 47 11.65 -8.53 3.61
CA GLU A 47 10.42 -7.92 4.12
C GLU A 47 10.25 -6.49 3.59
N GLN A 48 11.31 -5.68 3.55
CA GLN A 48 11.28 -4.35 2.96
C GLN A 48 10.88 -4.40 1.47
N GLN A 49 11.46 -5.32 0.70
CA GLN A 49 11.09 -5.50 -0.72
C GLN A 49 9.62 -5.91 -0.87
N ARG A 50 9.15 -6.86 -0.06
CA ARG A 50 7.74 -7.30 -0.06
C ARG A 50 6.79 -6.17 0.30
N LEU A 51 7.14 -5.33 1.26
CA LEU A 51 6.37 -4.12 1.60
C LEU A 51 6.30 -3.16 0.41
N GLY A 52 7.39 -2.98 -0.33
CA GLY A 52 7.40 -2.19 -1.56
C GLY A 52 6.49 -2.75 -2.66
N TRP A 53 6.39 -4.07 -2.76
CA TRP A 53 5.51 -4.75 -3.73
C TRP A 53 4.04 -4.59 -3.36
N GLU A 54 3.69 -4.85 -2.10
CA GLU A 54 2.32 -4.72 -1.61
C GLU A 54 1.86 -3.26 -1.62
N THR A 55 2.74 -2.30 -1.35
CA THR A 55 2.48 -0.86 -1.50
C THR A 55 2.03 -0.52 -2.91
N ARG A 56 2.79 -0.95 -3.94
CA ARG A 56 2.44 -0.71 -5.34
C ARG A 56 1.17 -1.44 -5.74
N ARG A 57 0.96 -2.66 -5.26
CA ARG A 57 -0.27 -3.43 -5.50
C ARG A 57 -1.49 -2.71 -4.91
N ALA A 58 -1.39 -2.21 -3.69
CA ALA A 58 -2.43 -1.44 -3.03
C ALA A 58 -2.73 -0.13 -3.78
N MET A 59 -1.69 0.61 -4.21
CA MET A 59 -1.86 1.81 -5.04
C MET A 59 -2.55 1.49 -6.38
N ARG A 60 -2.13 0.43 -7.07
CA ARG A 60 -2.75 0.01 -8.35
C ARG A 60 -4.21 -0.38 -8.17
N TRP A 61 -4.51 -1.16 -7.13
CA TRP A 61 -5.88 -1.51 -6.78
C TRP A 61 -6.72 -0.25 -6.52
N ALA A 62 -6.25 0.64 -5.67
CA ALA A 62 -7.00 1.83 -5.28
C ALA A 62 -7.25 2.78 -6.47
N THR A 63 -6.22 3.04 -7.26
CA THR A 63 -6.32 3.94 -8.42
C THR A 63 -7.22 3.40 -9.51
N THR A 64 -7.14 2.09 -9.79
CA THR A 64 -7.99 1.41 -10.77
C THR A 64 -9.44 1.36 -10.28
N HIS A 65 -9.65 1.06 -9.01
CA HIS A 65 -10.97 0.99 -8.41
C HIS A 65 -11.65 2.38 -8.38
N HIS A 66 -10.92 3.42 -7.99
CA HIS A 66 -11.37 4.81 -8.07
C HIS A 66 -11.83 5.15 -9.50
N GLN A 67 -11.00 4.89 -10.51
CA GLN A 67 -11.31 5.21 -11.90
C GLN A 67 -12.54 4.48 -12.41
N THR A 68 -12.67 3.20 -12.05
CA THR A 68 -13.80 2.35 -12.42
C THR A 68 -15.09 2.87 -11.82
N LEU A 69 -15.10 3.14 -10.51
CA LEU A 69 -16.25 3.69 -9.81
C LEU A 69 -16.65 5.06 -10.33
N LYS A 70 -15.67 5.95 -10.56
CA LYS A 70 -15.92 7.28 -11.15
C LYS A 70 -16.58 7.16 -12.52
N THR A 71 -16.08 6.26 -13.37
CA THR A 71 -16.61 6.04 -14.73
C THR A 71 -18.04 5.49 -14.70
N TRP A 72 -18.33 4.53 -13.83
CA TRP A 72 -19.69 4.01 -13.66
C TRP A 72 -20.64 5.06 -13.09
N LEU A 73 -20.17 5.87 -12.16
CA LEU A 73 -20.95 6.95 -11.57
C LEU A 73 -21.28 8.02 -12.62
N ILE A 74 -20.33 8.45 -13.45
CA ILE A 74 -20.57 9.31 -14.63
C ILE A 74 -21.64 8.70 -15.54
N ALA A 75 -21.47 7.42 -15.90
CA ALA A 75 -22.39 6.74 -16.79
C ALA A 75 -23.81 6.68 -16.20
N THR A 76 -23.97 6.50 -14.89
CA THR A 76 -25.30 6.51 -14.25
C THR A 76 -25.97 7.87 -14.28
N LEU A 77 -25.22 8.97 -14.24
CA LEU A 77 -25.78 10.33 -14.32
C LEU A 77 -26.25 10.68 -15.73
N GLN A 78 -25.71 10.01 -16.74
CA GLN A 78 -26.07 10.20 -18.15
C GLN A 78 -27.34 9.43 -18.54
N VAL A 79 -27.87 8.55 -17.68
CA VAL A 79 -29.11 7.81 -17.95
C VAL A 79 -30.31 8.71 -17.67
N LEU A 80 -31.08 9.05 -18.71
CA LEU A 80 -32.34 9.76 -18.54
C LEU A 80 -33.48 8.79 -18.16
N PRO A 81 -34.49 9.24 -17.38
CA PRO A 81 -35.58 8.39 -16.87
C PRO A 81 -36.45 7.74 -17.95
N ASP A 82 -36.58 8.36 -19.12
CA ASP A 82 -37.48 7.97 -20.23
C ASP A 82 -36.76 7.29 -21.40
N GLU A 83 -35.45 6.98 -21.26
CA GLU A 83 -34.68 6.37 -22.34
C GLU A 83 -34.92 4.86 -22.46
N ASP A 84 -34.91 4.37 -23.71
CA ASP A 84 -34.99 2.95 -24.00
C ASP A 84 -33.82 2.18 -23.36
N HIS A 85 -34.06 0.90 -23.01
CA HIS A 85 -33.07 0.02 -22.40
C HIS A 85 -31.79 -0.20 -23.23
N ASP A 86 -31.83 0.16 -24.52
CA ASP A 86 -30.69 0.09 -25.45
C ASP A 86 -29.80 1.34 -25.40
N SER A 87 -30.29 2.45 -24.87
CA SER A 87 -29.53 3.70 -24.67
C SER A 87 -28.66 3.66 -23.39
N ILE A 88 -28.92 2.69 -22.49
CA ILE A 88 -28.16 2.53 -21.25
C ILE A 88 -26.69 2.15 -21.56
N PRO A 89 -25.70 2.88 -21.00
CA PRO A 89 -24.29 2.55 -21.19
C PRO A 89 -23.96 1.10 -20.79
N LYS A 90 -23.26 0.39 -21.68
CA LYS A 90 -22.90 -1.03 -21.49
C LYS A 90 -22.11 -1.28 -20.19
N SER A 91 -21.34 -0.28 -19.76
CA SER A 91 -20.53 -0.32 -18.54
C SER A 91 -21.35 -0.38 -17.25
N ILE A 92 -22.64 -0.02 -17.25
CA ILE A 92 -23.49 -0.03 -16.05
C ILE A 92 -24.73 -0.92 -16.20
N LYS A 93 -24.98 -1.45 -17.41
CA LYS A 93 -26.12 -2.33 -17.71
C LYS A 93 -26.18 -3.50 -16.72
N PHE A 94 -25.04 -4.12 -16.40
CA PHE A 94 -24.99 -5.23 -15.45
C PHE A 94 -25.36 -4.85 -14.00
N LEU A 95 -25.13 -3.59 -13.60
CA LEU A 95 -25.52 -3.08 -12.28
C LEU A 95 -27.02 -2.78 -12.22
N ILE A 96 -27.54 -2.10 -13.24
CA ILE A 96 -28.96 -1.71 -13.31
C ILE A 96 -29.87 -2.95 -13.38
N PHE A 97 -29.47 -3.97 -14.15
CA PHE A 97 -30.22 -5.22 -14.29
C PHE A 97 -29.72 -6.33 -13.35
N HIS A 98 -29.03 -5.95 -12.27
CA HIS A 98 -28.59 -6.93 -11.28
C HIS A 98 -29.80 -7.63 -10.62
N PRO A 99 -29.74 -8.94 -10.32
CA PRO A 99 -30.85 -9.68 -9.70
C PRO A 99 -31.40 -9.03 -8.42
N PHE A 100 -30.53 -8.36 -7.64
CA PHE A 100 -30.95 -7.63 -6.45
C PHE A 100 -31.85 -6.43 -6.73
N LEU A 101 -31.88 -5.88 -7.94
CA LEU A 101 -32.78 -4.79 -8.36
C LEU A 101 -33.98 -5.29 -9.16
N ALA A 102 -34.17 -6.61 -9.27
CA ALA A 102 -35.28 -7.19 -10.04
C ALA A 102 -36.65 -6.89 -9.42
N PHE A 103 -36.71 -6.57 -8.12
CA PHE A 103 -37.95 -6.20 -7.43
C PHE A 103 -38.46 -4.80 -7.82
N THR A 104 -37.58 -3.96 -8.36
CA THR A 104 -37.89 -2.59 -8.77
C THR A 104 -38.38 -2.61 -10.21
N GLN A 105 -39.58 -2.07 -10.49
CA GLN A 105 -40.12 -2.10 -11.86
C GLN A 105 -39.66 -0.89 -12.69
N ALA A 106 -39.55 0.29 -12.05
CA ALA A 106 -39.19 1.54 -12.74
C ALA A 106 -37.68 1.66 -12.98
N LEU A 107 -37.29 2.05 -14.20
CA LEU A 107 -35.88 2.28 -14.55
C LEU A 107 -35.26 3.39 -13.69
N ALA A 108 -36.01 4.49 -13.47
CA ALA A 108 -35.57 5.60 -12.65
C ALA A 108 -35.16 5.18 -11.22
N GLU A 109 -35.94 4.29 -10.60
CA GLU A 109 -35.65 3.77 -9.27
C GLU A 109 -34.39 2.87 -9.26
N LYS A 110 -34.22 2.03 -10.29
CA LYS A 110 -33.00 1.21 -10.45
C LYS A 110 -31.75 2.08 -10.60
N VAL A 111 -31.84 3.14 -11.40
CA VAL A 111 -30.75 4.11 -11.58
C VAL A 111 -30.44 4.82 -10.27
N MET A 112 -31.46 5.24 -9.51
CA MET A 112 -31.28 5.88 -8.21
C MET A 112 -30.57 4.96 -7.21
N ILE A 113 -30.99 3.71 -7.08
CA ILE A 113 -30.35 2.73 -6.18
C ILE A 113 -28.91 2.46 -6.63
N THR A 114 -28.69 2.30 -7.94
CA THR A 114 -27.35 2.10 -8.50
C THR A 114 -26.43 3.28 -8.19
N LYS A 115 -26.92 4.51 -8.38
CA LYS A 115 -26.20 5.75 -8.03
C LYS A 115 -25.85 5.78 -6.54
N LEU A 116 -26.78 5.42 -5.67
CA LEU A 116 -26.56 5.38 -4.22
C LEU A 116 -25.44 4.41 -3.85
N ILE A 117 -25.48 3.18 -4.38
CA ILE A 117 -24.47 2.15 -4.13
C ILE A 117 -23.10 2.62 -4.64
N LEU A 118 -23.03 3.09 -5.89
CA LEU A 118 -21.79 3.56 -6.50
C LEU A 118 -21.21 4.76 -5.75
N HIS A 119 -22.04 5.74 -5.39
CA HIS A 119 -21.60 6.91 -4.63
C HIS A 119 -21.02 6.49 -3.26
N SER A 120 -21.70 5.56 -2.56
CA SER A 120 -21.21 5.06 -1.27
C SER A 120 -19.87 4.32 -1.39
N ALA A 121 -19.68 3.53 -2.44
CA ALA A 121 -18.42 2.84 -2.71
C ALA A 121 -17.32 3.83 -3.10
N PHE A 122 -17.67 4.87 -3.86
CA PHE A 122 -16.74 5.92 -4.27
C PHE A 122 -16.23 6.71 -3.07
N ILE A 123 -17.10 7.13 -2.15
CA ILE A 123 -16.70 7.79 -0.89
C ILE A 123 -15.75 6.91 -0.08
N LYS A 124 -16.00 5.59 -0.02
CA LYS A 124 -15.12 4.67 0.71
C LYS A 124 -13.71 4.65 0.11
N ILE A 125 -13.58 4.54 -1.21
CA ILE A 125 -12.25 4.48 -1.82
C ILE A 125 -11.51 5.83 -1.71
N THR A 126 -12.20 6.96 -1.82
CA THR A 126 -11.57 8.27 -1.66
C THR A 126 -11.09 8.49 -0.22
N ASN A 127 -11.85 8.05 0.78
CA ASN A 127 -11.42 8.07 2.18
C ASN A 127 -10.19 7.20 2.44
N ILE A 128 -10.14 5.99 1.86
CA ILE A 128 -8.97 5.12 1.95
C ILE A 128 -7.74 5.81 1.33
N GLN A 129 -7.88 6.41 0.14
CA GLN A 129 -6.78 7.12 -0.51
C GLN A 129 -6.28 8.32 0.30
N LEU A 130 -7.18 9.07 0.96
CA LEU A 130 -6.79 10.16 1.86
C LEU A 130 -5.98 9.67 3.06
N GLN A 131 -6.45 8.59 3.71
CA GLN A 131 -5.80 8.01 4.89
C GLN A 131 -4.43 7.42 4.55
N TRP A 132 -4.32 6.76 3.40
CA TRP A 132 -3.08 6.06 3.02
C TRP A 132 -2.01 6.98 2.44
N ASN A 133 -2.37 8.19 1.99
CA ASN A 133 -1.45 9.03 1.20
C ASN A 133 -0.08 9.26 1.84
N SER A 134 -0.02 9.54 3.15
CA SER A 134 1.26 9.77 3.82
C SER A 134 2.10 8.50 3.92
N GLY A 135 1.53 7.41 4.43
CA GLY A 135 2.26 6.15 4.64
C GLY A 135 2.65 5.47 3.34
N ILE A 136 1.75 5.44 2.35
CA ILE A 136 1.98 4.74 1.09
C ILE A 136 3.06 5.44 0.25
N LEU A 137 3.17 6.78 0.33
CA LEU A 137 4.20 7.53 -0.38
C LEU A 137 5.59 7.32 0.24
N LEU A 138 5.68 7.24 1.57
CA LEU A 138 6.93 6.90 2.27
C LEU A 138 7.41 5.51 1.84
N SER A 139 6.56 4.48 2.00
CA SER A 139 6.91 3.11 1.60
C SER A 139 7.20 2.97 0.10
N PHE A 140 6.62 3.82 -0.75
CA PHE A 140 6.89 3.83 -2.18
C PHE A 140 8.27 4.43 -2.51
N GLN A 141 8.71 5.44 -1.76
CA GLN A 141 10.02 6.10 -1.93
C GLN A 141 11.16 5.31 -1.30
N ASP A 142 10.90 4.67 -0.15
CA ASP A 142 11.90 3.92 0.63
C ASP A 142 12.16 2.50 0.09
N THR A 143 11.55 2.14 -1.04
CA THR A 143 11.68 0.80 -1.65
C THR A 143 12.14 0.89 -3.09
N THR A 144 12.81 -0.17 -3.54
CA THR A 144 13.39 -0.26 -4.88
C THR A 144 12.38 0.07 -5.97
N THR A 145 12.83 0.85 -6.96
CA THR A 145 12.00 1.32 -8.06
C THR A 145 11.56 0.17 -8.96
N GLN A 146 10.35 0.28 -9.50
CA GLN A 146 9.75 -0.72 -10.39
C GLN A 146 9.25 -0.08 -11.68
N GLU A 147 9.06 -0.91 -12.70
CA GLU A 147 8.47 -0.50 -13.96
C GLU A 147 7.04 0.05 -13.77
N GLY A 148 6.77 1.21 -14.36
CA GLY A 148 5.47 1.88 -14.30
C GLY A 148 5.22 2.72 -13.05
N ASP A 149 6.20 2.85 -12.15
CA ASP A 149 6.09 3.64 -10.93
C ASP A 149 5.75 5.11 -11.18
N GLU A 150 6.35 5.73 -12.21
CA GLU A 150 6.07 7.12 -12.56
C GLU A 150 4.60 7.33 -12.95
N GLN A 151 4.04 6.41 -13.73
CA GLN A 151 2.64 6.49 -14.15
C GLN A 151 1.71 6.27 -12.98
N LEU A 152 2.01 5.31 -12.11
CA LEU A 152 1.25 5.01 -10.91
C LEU A 152 1.25 6.20 -9.94
N LEU A 153 2.42 6.79 -9.69
CA LEU A 153 2.57 7.96 -8.83
C LEU A 153 1.84 9.18 -9.40
N ARG A 154 1.94 9.42 -10.72
CA ARG A 154 1.22 10.50 -11.40
C ARG A 154 -0.29 10.32 -11.28
N MET A 155 -0.77 9.10 -11.49
CA MET A 155 -2.19 8.75 -11.36
C MET A 155 -2.67 8.99 -9.92
N TRP A 156 -1.91 8.49 -8.94
CA TRP A 156 -2.20 8.65 -7.52
C TRP A 156 -2.28 10.12 -7.12
N LYS A 157 -1.25 10.92 -7.44
CA LYS A 157 -1.20 12.35 -7.13
C LYS A 157 -2.38 13.12 -7.74
N ARG A 158 -2.73 12.81 -8.99
CA ARG A 158 -3.88 13.43 -9.67
C ARG A 158 -5.20 13.11 -8.97
N GLN A 159 -5.43 11.84 -8.64
CA GLN A 159 -6.65 11.42 -7.92
C GLN A 159 -6.70 12.03 -6.53
N TRP A 160 -5.59 12.03 -5.79
CA TRP A 160 -5.52 12.65 -4.47
C TRP A 160 -5.80 14.15 -4.53
N ALA A 161 -5.24 14.88 -5.50
CA ALA A 161 -5.51 16.31 -5.68
C ALA A 161 -7.00 16.56 -6.00
N SER A 162 -7.61 15.71 -6.84
CA SER A 162 -9.05 15.75 -7.11
C SER A 162 -9.89 15.60 -5.85
N ILE A 163 -9.54 14.61 -5.03
CA ILE A 163 -10.25 14.30 -3.78
C ILE A 163 -10.07 15.46 -2.79
N HIS A 164 -8.86 15.96 -2.62
CA HIS A 164 -8.55 17.05 -1.71
C HIS A 164 -9.33 18.31 -2.07
N GLN A 165 -9.28 18.72 -3.34
CA GLN A 165 -10.01 19.88 -3.84
C GLN A 165 -11.53 19.71 -3.67
N SER A 166 -12.06 18.52 -3.96
CA SER A 166 -13.49 18.21 -3.77
C SER A 166 -13.90 18.25 -2.29
N HIS A 167 -13.00 17.91 -1.37
CA HIS A 167 -13.23 18.03 0.07
C HIS A 167 -13.19 19.50 0.53
N GLU A 168 -12.25 20.30 0.03
CA GLU A 168 -12.17 21.75 0.32
C GLU A 168 -13.41 22.50 -0.16
N PHE A 169 -13.96 22.15 -1.32
CA PHE A 169 -15.20 22.73 -1.83
C PHE A 169 -16.48 22.13 -1.24
N GLY A 170 -16.39 21.14 -0.35
CA GLY A 170 -17.56 20.51 0.28
C GLY A 170 -18.42 19.67 -0.68
N HIS A 171 -17.85 19.17 -1.79
CA HIS A 171 -18.58 18.36 -2.78
C HIS A 171 -18.86 16.92 -2.31
N PHE A 172 -18.19 16.46 -1.25
CA PHE A 172 -18.52 15.19 -0.62
C PHE A 172 -19.69 15.37 0.34
N SER A 173 -20.90 15.05 -0.12
CA SER A 173 -22.03 14.91 0.79
C SER A 173 -21.82 13.65 1.64
N GLY A 174 -22.02 13.77 2.96
CA GLY A 174 -22.07 12.63 3.87
C GLY A 174 -23.30 11.75 3.65
N ILE A 175 -24.23 12.17 2.78
CA ILE A 175 -25.48 11.47 2.47
C ILE A 175 -25.28 10.62 1.20
N PRO A 176 -25.38 9.28 1.29
CA PRO A 176 -25.27 8.41 0.13
C PRO A 176 -26.29 8.77 -0.96
N GLY A 177 -25.85 8.79 -2.23
CA GLY A 177 -26.67 9.18 -3.38
C GLY A 177 -26.85 10.69 -3.62
N ASP A 178 -26.55 11.54 -2.64
CA ASP A 178 -26.51 13.00 -2.81
C ASP A 178 -25.17 13.41 -3.42
N LEU A 179 -25.17 13.56 -4.74
CA LEU A 179 -23.95 13.76 -5.52
C LEU A 179 -23.89 15.19 -6.04
N PHE A 180 -22.84 15.91 -5.68
CA PHE A 180 -22.47 17.15 -6.35
C PHE A 180 -21.80 16.84 -7.69
N GLU A 181 -22.27 17.48 -8.76
CA GLU A 181 -21.73 17.32 -10.10
C GLU A 181 -20.24 17.72 -10.17
N GLY A 182 -19.80 18.64 -9.31
CA GLY A 182 -18.40 19.02 -9.13
C GLY A 182 -17.47 17.90 -8.65
N LEU A 183 -17.99 16.81 -8.07
CA LEU A 183 -17.21 15.62 -7.70
C LEU A 183 -16.77 14.81 -8.94
N VAL A 184 -17.48 15.01 -10.05
CA VAL A 184 -17.37 14.20 -11.26
C VAL A 184 -16.57 14.94 -12.35
N GLN A 185 -16.56 16.27 -12.31
CA GLN A 185 -15.80 17.10 -13.23
C GLN A 185 -14.30 17.08 -12.91
N ASP A 186 -13.47 16.74 -13.90
CA ASP A 186 -12.01 16.80 -13.81
C ASP A 186 -11.50 18.25 -13.99
N ASN A 187 -11.88 19.16 -13.09
CA ASN A 187 -11.42 20.54 -13.11
C ASN A 187 -10.20 20.74 -12.19
N ILE A 188 -9.12 19.97 -12.40
CA ILE A 188 -7.90 20.11 -11.58
C ILE A 188 -6.73 20.57 -12.44
N SER A 189 -6.37 21.82 -12.26
CA SER A 189 -4.98 22.27 -12.35
C SER A 189 -4.23 21.63 -11.18
N LEU A 190 -3.18 20.84 -11.43
CA LEU A 190 -2.30 20.37 -10.35
C LEU A 190 -1.85 21.60 -9.54
N PRO A 191 -2.03 21.64 -8.21
CA PRO A 191 -1.56 22.77 -7.43
C PRO A 191 -0.05 22.93 -7.66
N GLU A 192 0.42 24.16 -7.95
CA GLU A 192 1.85 24.45 -8.25
C GLU A 192 2.80 23.91 -7.17
N ASN A 193 2.31 23.76 -5.94
CA ASN A 193 3.05 23.19 -4.81
C ASN A 193 3.46 21.70 -5.00
N PHE A 194 2.85 20.97 -5.94
CA PHE A 194 3.19 19.58 -6.25
C PHE A 194 4.28 19.41 -7.31
N GLN A 195 4.66 20.48 -8.02
CA GLN A 195 5.84 20.45 -8.90
C GLN A 195 7.15 20.62 -8.11
N SER A 196 7.08 21.19 -6.90
CA SER A 196 8.27 21.61 -6.14
C SER A 196 8.53 20.79 -4.86
N SER A 197 7.65 19.88 -4.46
CA SER A 197 7.87 19.05 -3.27
C SER A 197 8.48 17.69 -3.64
N SER A 198 9.72 17.73 -4.14
CA SER A 198 10.66 16.61 -4.08
C SER A 198 11.43 16.57 -2.75
N HIS A 199 11.22 17.56 -1.88
CA HIS A 199 11.84 17.62 -0.56
C HIS A 199 10.77 17.55 0.53
N LEU A 200 10.56 16.35 1.06
CA LEU A 200 10.38 16.20 2.51
C LEU A 200 11.65 16.76 3.19
N PRO A 201 11.57 17.30 4.42
CA PRO A 201 12.77 17.67 5.16
C PRO A 201 13.68 16.45 5.17
N ALA A 202 14.93 16.64 4.78
CA ALA A 202 15.92 15.57 4.72
C ALA A 202 15.83 14.76 6.01
N SER A 203 15.30 13.54 5.90
CA SER A 203 15.61 12.52 6.89
C SER A 203 17.13 12.40 6.86
N PRO A 204 17.83 12.45 8.00
CA PRO A 204 19.29 12.33 8.03
C PRO A 204 19.77 10.93 7.60
N HIS A 205 18.88 10.06 7.11
CA HIS A 205 19.24 8.80 6.50
C HIS A 205 19.69 9.04 5.07
N GLU A 206 21.01 9.23 4.93
CA GLU A 206 21.74 8.95 3.70
C GLU A 206 21.29 7.59 3.16
N PRO A 207 21.26 7.40 1.83
CA PRO A 207 21.10 6.07 1.25
C PRO A 207 22.30 5.25 1.70
N HIS A 208 22.15 4.54 2.81
CA HIS A 208 23.09 3.52 3.17
C HIS A 208 23.00 2.48 2.06
N ASP A 209 24.05 2.38 1.26
CA ASP A 209 24.28 1.19 0.44
C ASP A 209 24.09 -0.01 1.37
N ASP A 210 23.33 -1.02 0.95
CA ASP A 210 23.16 -2.24 1.74
C ASP A 210 24.54 -2.85 2.10
N ASP A 211 25.56 -2.57 1.28
CA ASP A 211 26.98 -2.87 1.52
C ASP A 211 27.57 -2.14 2.73
N ASP A 212 27.17 -0.88 2.99
CA ASP A 212 27.59 -0.11 4.17
C ASP A 212 26.92 -0.63 5.44
N ILE A 213 25.67 -1.07 5.39
CA ILE A 213 24.99 -1.69 6.55
C ILE A 213 25.63 -3.04 6.87
N VAL A 214 25.94 -3.84 5.85
CA VAL A 214 26.66 -5.10 6.03
C VAL A 214 28.05 -4.85 6.63
N SER A 215 28.79 -3.86 6.11
CA SER A 215 30.10 -3.45 6.63
C SER A 215 30.02 -2.96 8.09
N ASP A 216 29.01 -2.17 8.43
CA ASP A 216 28.79 -1.68 9.80
C ASP A 216 28.42 -2.81 10.76
N VAL A 217 27.58 -3.76 10.32
CA VAL A 217 27.23 -4.95 11.11
C VAL A 217 28.45 -5.86 11.29
N GLU A 218 29.28 -6.04 10.25
CA GLU A 218 30.55 -6.77 10.33
C GLU A 218 31.54 -6.09 11.28
N ASN A 219 31.64 -4.77 11.25
CA ASN A 219 32.48 -3.99 12.17
C ASN A 219 31.98 -4.06 13.61
N ILE A 220 30.66 -3.97 13.83
CA ILE A 220 30.06 -4.09 15.18
C ILE A 220 30.26 -5.50 15.73
N LEU A 221 30.06 -6.54 14.92
CA LEU A 221 30.32 -7.94 15.32
C LEU A 221 31.79 -8.17 15.63
N SER A 222 32.69 -7.67 14.78
CA SER A 222 34.14 -7.79 14.97
C SER A 222 34.61 -7.08 16.25
N ASN A 223 34.12 -5.86 16.49
CA ASN A 223 34.46 -5.08 17.69
C ASN A 223 33.86 -5.67 18.97
N THR A 224 32.65 -6.23 18.90
CA THR A 224 32.01 -6.91 20.04
C THR A 224 32.73 -8.20 20.39
N MET A 225 33.06 -9.04 19.39
CA MET A 225 33.84 -10.26 19.61
C MET A 225 35.26 -9.97 20.13
N LEU A 226 35.92 -8.91 19.64
CA LEU A 226 37.22 -8.46 20.16
C LEU A 226 37.13 -8.02 21.62
N SER A 227 36.07 -7.30 21.99
CA SER A 227 35.87 -6.81 23.35
C SER A 227 35.61 -7.95 24.34
N GLU A 228 34.83 -8.96 23.93
CA GLU A 228 34.55 -10.15 24.75
C GLU A 228 35.80 -11.04 24.92
N LEU A 229 36.63 -11.21 23.87
CA LEU A 229 37.91 -11.92 23.96
C LEU A 229 38.91 -11.24 24.91
N ILE A 230 38.93 -9.90 24.94
CA ILE A 230 39.74 -9.12 25.88
C ILE A 230 39.21 -9.27 27.32
N GLN A 231 37.90 -9.38 27.49
CA GLN A 231 37.26 -9.52 28.79
C GLN A 231 37.42 -10.95 29.36
N GLU A 232 37.37 -12.00 28.53
CA GLU A 232 37.64 -13.39 28.95
C GLU A 232 39.13 -13.65 29.18
N GLY A 233 40.02 -13.05 28.37
CA GLY A 233 41.48 -13.14 28.55
C GLY A 233 41.99 -12.37 29.79
N GLY A 234 41.21 -11.44 30.32
CA GLY A 234 41.55 -10.60 31.48
C GLY A 234 41.26 -11.21 32.86
N VAL A 235 40.72 -12.44 32.94
CA VAL A 235 40.36 -13.09 34.22
C VAL A 235 41.40 -14.13 34.68
N GLN A 236 42.61 -14.13 34.11
CA GLN A 236 43.74 -14.88 34.67
C GLN A 236 45.02 -14.03 34.75
N ALA A 237 45.13 -13.25 35.82
CA ALA A 237 46.41 -12.90 36.47
C ALA A 237 46.16 -12.53 37.94
#